data_AF-A0A5R9F686-F1
#
_entry.id   AF-A0A5R9F686-F1
#
_cell.length_a   1.000
_cell.length_b   1.000
_cell.length_c   1.000
_cell.angle_alpha   90.00
_cell.angle_beta   90.00
_cell.angle_gamma   90.00
#
_symmetry.space_group_name_H-M   'P 1'
#
loop_
_entity.id
_entity.type
_entity.pdbx_description
1 polymer ?
#
loop_
_entity_poly.entity_id
_entity_poly.type
_entity_poly.pdbx_seq_one_letter_code
_entity_poly.pdbx_strand_id
1 'polypeptide(L)'
;MAIVDMTVIPIGTKTPSVSSYVAEVQKVLERYSDRVAYRLTPMSTLIEGELSDLMEVIQAVHEAPFQAGIKRVATNIRIDDRRDKEVKMDDKLVSVKRKMD
;
A
#
# COMPACT_ATOMS: atom_id res chain seq x y z
N MET A 1 1.04 15.85 -0.43
CA MET A 1 0.96 14.41 -0.75
C MET A 1 1.01 13.60 0.53
N ALA A 2 0.17 12.58 0.62
CA ALA A 2 0.14 11.65 1.74
C ALA A 2 0.93 10.38 1.39
N ILE A 3 1.42 9.70 2.43
CA ILE A 3 2.04 8.38 2.31
C ILE A 3 1.18 7.39 3.07
N VAL A 4 0.84 6.27 2.45
CA VAL A 4 0.09 5.18 3.06
C VAL A 4 0.96 3.93 3.14
N ASP A 5 0.98 3.32 4.31
CA ASP A 5 1.48 1.96 4.53
C ASP A 5 0.28 1.02 4.64
N MET A 6 0.16 0.05 3.72
CA MET A 6 -0.97 -0.87 3.71
C MET A 6 -0.57 -2.35 3.63
N THR A 7 -1.34 -3.18 4.32
CA THR A 7 -1.23 -4.64 4.26
C THR A 7 -2.61 -5.25 4.06
N VAL A 8 -2.79 -6.00 2.96
CA VAL A 8 -4.01 -6.77 2.65
C VAL A 8 -3.83 -8.21 3.09
N ILE A 9 -4.75 -8.70 3.92
CA ILE A 9 -4.69 -10.02 4.54
C ILE A 9 -5.95 -10.79 4.15
N PRO A 10 -5.88 -11.72 3.17
CA PRO A 10 -6.99 -12.62 2.90
C PRO A 10 -7.14 -13.60 4.06
N ILE A 11 -8.38 -13.79 4.54
CA ILE A 11 -8.71 -14.66 5.67
C ILE A 11 -9.54 -15.84 5.18
N GLY A 12 -9.18 -17.04 5.64
CA GLY A 12 -9.85 -18.28 5.25
C GLY A 12 -9.35 -18.87 3.92
N THR A 13 -8.09 -18.60 3.57
CA THR A 13 -7.41 -19.25 2.45
C THR A 13 -7.26 -20.76 2.71
N LYS A 14 -7.16 -21.56 1.64
CA LYS A 14 -6.94 -23.02 1.75
C LYS A 14 -5.55 -23.38 2.30
N THR A 15 -4.59 -22.46 2.21
CA THR A 15 -3.21 -22.64 2.67
C THR A 15 -2.71 -21.39 3.40
N PRO A 16 -1.66 -21.49 4.22
CA PRO A 16 -1.04 -20.32 4.86
C PRO A 16 -0.31 -19.38 3.89
N SER A 17 -0.01 -19.84 2.67
CA SER A 17 0.69 -19.03 1.68
C SER A 17 -0.26 -18.02 1.03
N VAL A 18 0.13 -16.75 1.03
CA VAL A 18 -0.68 -15.64 0.49
C VAL A 18 0.00 -14.90 -0.67
N SER A 19 1.16 -15.37 -1.13
CA SER A 19 1.99 -14.67 -2.12
C SER A 19 1.26 -14.40 -3.45
N SER A 20 0.39 -15.31 -3.90
CA SER A 20 -0.42 -15.12 -5.11
C SER A 20 -1.37 -13.92 -4.99
N TYR A 21 -2.01 -13.73 -3.83
CA TYR A 21 -2.90 -12.59 -3.59
C TYR A 21 -2.11 -11.28 -3.52
N VAL A 22 -0.93 -11.30 -2.91
CA VAL A 22 -0.03 -10.14 -2.88
C VAL A 22 0.40 -9.76 -4.31
N ALA A 23 0.70 -10.74 -5.17
CA ALA A 23 1.05 -10.49 -6.56
C ALA A 23 -0.12 -9.86 -7.35
N GLU A 24 -1.37 -10.29 -7.13
CA GLU A 24 -2.54 -9.66 -7.75
C GLU A 24 -2.73 -8.22 -7.27
N VAL A 25 -2.50 -7.94 -5.99
CA VAL A 25 -2.51 -6.56 -5.47
C VAL A 25 -1.48 -5.68 -6.20
N GLN A 26 -0.27 -6.18 -6.47
CA GLN A 26 0.73 -5.41 -7.23
C GLN A 26 0.29 -5.14 -8.67
N LYS A 27 -0.38 -6.09 -9.33
CA LYS A 27 -0.94 -5.88 -10.68
C LYS A 27 -2.06 -4.84 -10.69
N VAL A 28 -2.84 -4.74 -9.62
CA VAL A 28 -3.85 -3.69 -9.48
C VAL A 28 -3.16 -2.33 -9.33
N LEU A 29 -2.12 -2.22 -8.50
CA LEU A 29 -1.35 -0.99 -8.30
C LEU A 29 -0.70 -0.46 -9.59
N GLU A 30 -0.23 -1.35 -10.46
CA GLU A 30 0.36 -0.98 -11.76
C GLU A 30 -0.58 -0.11 -12.61
N ARG A 31 -1.90 -0.29 -12.48
CA ARG A 31 -2.92 0.48 -13.21
C ARG A 31 -3.04 1.94 -12.75
N TYR A 32 -2.46 2.27 -11.61
CA TYR A 32 -2.47 3.59 -11.00
C TYR A 32 -1.07 4.24 -11.01
N SER A 33 -0.09 3.62 -11.67
CA SER A 33 1.32 4.07 -11.68
C SER A 33 1.53 5.45 -12.30
N ASP A 34 0.54 5.96 -13.03
CA ASP A 34 0.48 7.32 -13.57
C ASP A 34 0.09 8.38 -12.53
N ARG A 35 -0.61 7.98 -11.46
CA ARG A 35 -1.14 8.86 -10.40
C ARG A 35 -0.47 8.68 -9.04
N VAL A 36 -0.01 7.47 -8.72
CA VAL A 36 0.59 7.15 -7.43
C VAL A 36 1.94 6.45 -7.60
N ALA A 37 2.89 6.82 -6.74
CA ALA A 37 4.11 6.04 -6.58
C ALA A 37 3.84 4.91 -5.58
N TYR A 38 4.40 3.72 -5.79
CA TYR A 38 4.28 2.60 -4.88
C TYR A 38 5.59 1.86 -4.69
N ARG A 39 5.73 1.19 -3.54
CA ARG A 39 6.89 0.38 -3.18
C ARG A 39 6.47 -0.83 -2.37
N LEU A 40 6.68 -2.02 -2.93
CA LEU A 40 6.55 -3.26 -2.19
C LEU A 40 7.69 -3.37 -1.16
N THR A 41 7.34 -3.75 0.07
CA THR A 41 8.27 -4.10 1.14
C THR A 41 7.99 -5.53 1.60
N PRO A 42 8.86 -6.14 2.43
CA PRO A 42 8.62 -7.49 2.95
C PRO A 42 7.32 -7.64 3.78
N MET A 43 6.81 -6.55 4.35
CA MET A 43 5.69 -6.59 5.32
C MET A 43 4.43 -5.85 4.84
N SER A 44 4.56 -4.98 3.83
CA SER A 44 3.49 -4.12 3.38
C SER A 44 3.78 -3.53 2.00
N THR A 45 2.81 -2.81 1.43
CA THR A 45 3.04 -1.95 0.28
C THR A 45 2.87 -0.50 0.70
N LEU A 46 3.86 0.33 0.37
CA LEU A 46 3.78 1.77 0.53
C LEU A 46 3.21 2.40 -0.74
N ILE A 47 2.32 3.37 -0.61
CA ILE A 47 1.85 4.21 -1.73
C ILE A 47 1.95 5.69 -1.35
N GLU A 48 2.24 6.55 -2.33
CA GLU A 48 2.41 8.00 -2.17
C GLU A 48 1.67 8.73 -3.30
N GLY A 49 0.91 9.77 -2.94
CA GLY A 49 0.01 10.44 -3.87
C GLY A 49 -0.89 11.49 -3.23
N GLU A 50 -1.86 11.97 -4.00
CA GLU A 50 -2.96 12.77 -3.49
C GLU A 50 -3.94 11.91 -2.70
N LEU A 51 -4.46 12.43 -1.58
CA LEU A 51 -5.22 11.62 -0.63
C LEU A 51 -6.44 10.93 -1.27
N SER A 52 -7.12 11.61 -2.20
CA SER A 52 -8.25 11.04 -2.96
C SER A 52 -7.84 9.82 -3.78
N ASP A 53 -6.70 9.92 -4.46
CA ASP A 53 -6.17 8.88 -5.36
C ASP A 53 -5.74 7.68 -4.52
N LEU A 54 -5.12 7.94 -3.36
CA LEU A 54 -4.75 6.88 -2.42
C LEU A 54 -5.98 6.15 -1.87
N MET A 55 -7.08 6.84 -1.58
CA MET A 55 -8.33 6.19 -1.12
C MET A 55 -8.95 5.32 -2.22
N GLU A 56 -8.92 5.77 -3.47
CA GLU A 56 -9.34 4.98 -4.63
C GLU A 56 -8.49 3.70 -4.78
N VAL A 57 -7.17 3.85 -4.68
CA VAL A 57 -6.22 2.73 -4.75
C VAL A 57 -6.43 1.75 -3.60
N ILE A 58 -6.59 2.25 -2.36
CA ILE A 58 -6.88 1.43 -1.17
C ILE A 58 -8.12 0.56 -1.41
N GLN A 59 -9.19 1.15 -1.95
CA GLN A 59 -10.41 0.43 -2.25
C GLN A 59 -10.16 -0.67 -3.29
N ALA A 60 -9.53 -0.33 -4.41
CA ALA A 60 -9.23 -1.29 -5.48
C ALA A 60 -8.36 -2.46 -4.98
N VAL A 61 -7.38 -2.17 -4.14
CA VAL A 61 -6.48 -3.15 -3.53
C VAL A 61 -7.20 -4.03 -2.49
N HIS A 62 -8.11 -3.47 -1.69
CA HIS A 62 -8.95 -4.24 -0.76
C HIS A 62 -9.88 -5.23 -1.50
N GLU A 63 -10.41 -4.82 -2.66
CA GLU A 63 -11.33 -5.64 -3.45
C GLU A 63 -10.63 -6.77 -4.24
N ALA A 64 -9.34 -6.63 -4.52
CA ALA A 64 -8.61 -7.57 -5.38
C ALA A 64 -8.70 -9.05 -4.95
N PRO A 65 -8.55 -9.43 -3.67
CA PRO A 65 -8.64 -10.84 -3.27
C PRO A 65 -10.04 -11.44 -3.45
N PHE A 66 -11.11 -10.63 -3.43
CA PHE A 66 -12.48 -11.12 -3.64
C PHE A 66 -12.69 -11.63 -5.07
N GLN A 67 -11.98 -11.04 -6.05
CA GLN A 67 -11.97 -11.53 -7.44
C GLN A 67 -11.36 -12.94 -7.56
N ALA A 68 -10.51 -13.33 -6.61
CA ALA A 68 -9.93 -14.67 -6.49
C ALA A 68 -10.79 -15.61 -5.61
N GLY A 69 -12.02 -15.22 -5.27
CA GLY A 69 -12.97 -16.05 -4.52
C GLY A 69 -12.81 -16.02 -3.00
N ILE A 70 -11.92 -15.19 -2.45
CA ILE A 70 -11.82 -14.95 -1.01
C ILE A 70 -13.11 -14.33 -0.49
N LYS A 71 -13.53 -14.75 0.71
CA LYS A 71 -14.79 -14.30 1.33
C LYS A 71 -14.59 -13.28 2.45
N ARG A 72 -13.36 -13.13 2.94
CA ARG A 72 -13.02 -12.20 4.00
C ARG A 72 -11.63 -11.64 3.78
N VAL A 73 -11.51 -10.32 3.81
CA VAL A 73 -10.24 -9.59 3.73
C VAL A 73 -10.17 -8.65 4.93
N ALA A 74 -9.02 -8.62 5.60
CA ALA A 74 -8.69 -7.57 6.55
C ALA A 74 -7.56 -6.72 5.97
N THR A 75 -7.70 -5.40 6.03
CA THR A 75 -6.67 -4.49 5.56
C THR A 75 -6.23 -3.58 6.70
N ASN A 76 -4.94 -3.54 6.96
CA ASN A 76 -4.34 -2.56 7.85
C ASN A 76 -3.85 -1.38 7.02
N ILE A 77 -4.15 -0.16 7.47
CA ILE A 77 -3.80 1.07 6.76
C ILE A 77 -3.27 2.07 7.78
N ARG A 78 -2.11 2.64 7.50
CA ARG A 78 -1.60 3.83 8.20
C ARG A 78 -1.39 4.94 7.19
N ILE A 79 -2.06 6.07 7.40
CA ILE A 79 -1.93 7.26 6.55
C ILE A 79 -1.12 8.30 7.30
N ASP A 80 -0.07 8.79 6.66
CA ASP A 80 0.75 9.92 7.11
C ASP A 80 0.57 11.05 6.11
N ASP A 81 -0.36 11.95 6.41
CA ASP A 81 -0.68 13.16 5.63
C ASP A 81 -0.23 14.39 6.42
N ARG A 82 0.80 15.07 5.92
CA ARG A 82 1.29 16.33 6.47
C ARG A 82 1.14 17.44 5.45
N ARG A 83 0.72 18.61 5.92
CA ARG A 83 0.37 19.76 5.07
C ARG A 83 1.26 20.97 5.27
N ASP A 84 2.23 20.85 6.17
CA ASP A 84 3.22 21.90 6.45
C ASP A 84 4.39 21.89 5.46
N LYS A 85 4.65 20.76 4.80
CA LYS A 85 5.62 20.62 3.71
C LYS A 85 5.34 19.39 2.86
N GLU A 86 5.79 19.42 1.62
CA GLU A 86 5.85 18.23 0.79
C GLU A 86 6.98 17.30 1.24
N VAL A 87 6.70 16.01 1.28
CA VAL A 87 7.64 14.97 1.70
C VAL A 87 7.40 13.74 0.85
N LYS A 88 8.48 13.17 0.30
CA LYS A 88 8.46 11.86 -0.35
C LYS A 88 8.86 10.75 0.63
N MET A 89 8.52 9.51 0.31
CA MET A 89 8.87 8.32 1.08
C MET A 89 10.37 8.26 1.38
N ASP A 90 11.22 8.54 0.39
CA ASP A 90 12.67 8.49 0.53
C ASP A 90 13.24 9.62 1.40
N ASP A 91 12.60 10.79 1.43
CA ASP A 91 13.03 11.91 2.27
C ASP A 91 12.95 11.54 3.76
N LYS A 92 11.98 10.72 4.15
CA LYS A 92 11.86 10.22 5.52
C LYS A 92 13.05 9.34 5.91
N LEU A 93 13.50 8.47 5.01
CA LEU A 93 14.67 7.62 5.24
C LEU A 93 15.95 8.45 5.34
N VAL A 94 16.15 9.41 4.43
CA VAL A 94 17.30 10.32 4.45
C VAL A 94 17.33 11.15 5.73
N SER A 95 16.17 11.66 6.16
CA SER A 95 16.08 12.47 7.38
C SER A 95 16.45 11.68 8.63
N VAL A 96 16.06 10.41 8.74
CA VAL A 96 16.44 9.56 9.88
C VAL A 96 17.94 9.26 9.83
N LYS A 97 18.47 8.85 8.67
CA LYS A 97 19.90 8.55 8.50
C LYS A 97 20.79 9.73 8.94
N ARG A 98 20.47 10.95 8.51
CA ARG A 98 21.20 12.17 8.91
C ARG A 98 21.20 12.43 10.43
N LYS A 99 20.23 11.89 11.17
CA LYS A 99 20.13 12.04 12.63
C LYS A 99 20.80 10.90 13.41
N MET A 100 21.21 9.85 12.71
CA MET A 100 21.96 8.73 13.30
C MET A 100 23.47 8.97 13.28
N ASP A 101 23.94 9.88 12.42
CA ASP A 101 25.29 10.43 12.39
C ASP A 101 25.44 11.61 13.37
#